data_AF-A0A2S2NCR3-F1
#
_entry.id   AF-A0A2S2NCR3-F1
#
_cell.length_a   1.000
_cell.length_b   1.000
_cell.length_c   1.000
_cell.angle_alpha   90.00
_cell.angle_beta   90.00
_cell.angle_gamma   90.00
#
_symmetry.space_group_name_H-M   'P 1'
#
loop_
_entity.id
_entity.type
_entity.pdbx_description
1 polymer ?
#
loop_
_entity_poly.entity_id
_entity_poly.type
_entity_poly.pdbx_seq_one_letter_code
_entity_poly.pdbx_strand_id
1 'polypeptide(L)'
;MGMSKRTALLSAVIVTFGLGTMYLGLNMKTPRPPKDPHSWDILIFTQTWPNTLCYSWKSHNAAHTCNLPSDKNIWTVHGIWPTKYGTEGPQFCNKSLVFNPASIYGIKDKLNQYWPDIELSPSNTTEGNSSTIMTSHKKQSIWFHEWEKHGTCAVVLPALDSEFKYFFQGIEWSEKYNMRDVLEKSNIKINSTLNVADYWKAVKSVLNTNAWIDCVTKHDTKEQMLAEIRICFDKTLKQIDCDGIMKSRRGSTKKSHLLTNCDMKKPILYLDYVPEQNISSNANSTDSNSTSTDTNLTNLNSTVDDKEWDVLVFSQSWPYTFCHTWTVNSDTHICNLPANRNQWTIHGIWPSKIGSFGPAYCNNQTAFSINSLDTIIPELHNRWTEIKASKTWSKKREGDLWKHEWIKHGTCAKSLSALDSEFKYFKQGLDWSKQYVLTDILEQGGIKPNGSYPVNQIWHTLRTGLGKNPHIDCFYESGTNTPYIDEVRLCFDKTLSLVDCDPFRRNSNKPSTNCPFNKNINYLGAVF
;
A
#
# COMPACT_ATOMS: atom_id res chain seq x y z
N MET A 1 -16.07 17.13 47.80
CA MET A 1 -17.29 17.96 47.99
C MET A 1 -17.22 19.08 46.96
N GLY A 2 -18.17 19.37 46.08
CA GLY A 2 -19.50 18.84 45.80
C GLY A 2 -19.99 19.49 44.49
N MET A 3 -20.84 18.77 43.75
CA MET A 3 -21.41 19.13 42.45
C MET A 3 -22.36 20.34 42.53
N SER A 4 -22.36 21.20 41.52
CA SER A 4 -23.43 22.18 41.29
C SER A 4 -24.46 21.61 40.31
N LYS A 5 -25.69 21.39 40.80
CA LYS A 5 -26.88 21.09 40.00
C LYS A 5 -27.56 22.40 39.60
N ARG A 6 -27.82 22.60 38.31
CA ARG A 6 -28.79 23.61 37.84
C ARG A 6 -30.14 22.93 37.63
N THR A 7 -31.12 23.34 38.42
CA THR A 7 -32.56 23.05 38.26
C THR A 7 -33.14 23.90 37.13
N ALA A 8 -33.87 23.28 36.20
CA ALA A 8 -34.75 23.98 35.28
C ALA A 8 -36.20 23.88 35.81
N LEU A 9 -36.88 25.02 35.95
CA LEU A 9 -38.29 25.08 36.32
C LEU A 9 -39.16 24.56 35.18
N LEU A 10 -40.11 23.67 35.50
CA LEU A 10 -41.23 23.28 34.66
C LEU A 10 -42.49 23.99 35.17
N SER A 11 -43.02 24.93 34.40
CA SER A 11 -44.38 25.44 34.60
C SER A 11 -45.32 24.68 33.68
N ALA A 12 -46.19 23.84 34.23
CA ALA A 12 -47.28 23.20 33.51
C ALA A 12 -48.58 23.96 33.75
N VAL A 13 -49.25 24.41 32.69
CA VAL A 13 -50.62 24.93 32.74
C VAL A 13 -51.57 23.73 32.61
N ILE A 14 -52.39 23.50 33.64
CA ILE A 14 -53.44 22.48 33.63
C ILE A 14 -54.77 23.19 33.34
N VAL A 15 -55.43 22.80 32.26
CA VAL A 15 -56.84 23.13 31.99
C VAL A 15 -57.63 21.83 31.93
N THR A 16 -58.74 21.77 32.67
CA THR A 16 -59.69 20.64 32.74
C THR A 16 -61.11 21.23 32.70
N PHE A 17 -62.19 20.62 32.20
CA PHE A 17 -62.59 19.21 32.01
C PHE A 17 -63.67 19.10 30.90
N GLY A 18 -63.84 17.91 30.32
CA GLY A 18 -65.05 17.54 29.57
C GLY A 18 -64.93 16.24 28.76
N LEU A 19 -64.88 15.08 29.44
CA LEU A 19 -64.94 13.70 28.90
C LEU A 19 -63.91 13.34 27.79
N GLY A 20 -62.73 12.90 28.24
CA GLY A 20 -61.71 12.24 27.40
C GLY A 20 -60.35 12.91 27.48
N THR A 21 -59.50 12.50 28.43
CA THR A 21 -58.10 12.94 28.46
C THR A 21 -57.30 12.18 27.40
N MET A 22 -57.10 12.81 26.25
CA MET A 22 -56.14 12.38 25.24
C MET A 22 -54.73 12.75 25.73
N TYR A 23 -53.92 11.76 26.09
CA TYR A 23 -52.48 11.97 26.27
C TYR A 23 -51.87 12.28 24.90
N LEU A 24 -51.65 13.56 24.59
CA LEU A 24 -50.67 13.93 23.57
C LEU A 24 -49.28 13.63 24.12
N GLY A 25 -48.86 12.38 23.97
CA GLY A 25 -47.47 11.99 24.19
C GLY A 25 -46.59 12.77 23.22
N LEU A 26 -45.90 13.79 23.73
CA LEU A 26 -44.72 14.33 23.06
C LEU A 26 -43.74 13.18 22.98
N ASN A 27 -43.64 12.57 21.79
CA ASN A 27 -42.67 11.55 21.49
C ASN A 27 -41.29 12.22 21.51
N MET A 28 -40.70 12.30 22.70
CA MET A 28 -39.30 12.66 22.85
C MET A 28 -38.53 11.58 22.11
N LYS A 29 -38.12 11.87 20.87
CA LYS A 29 -37.09 11.09 20.18
C LYS A 29 -35.90 11.08 21.12
N THR A 30 -35.71 9.98 21.83
CA THR A 30 -34.45 9.65 22.47
C THR A 30 -33.38 9.90 21.40
N PRO A 31 -32.33 10.71 21.67
CA PRO A 31 -31.21 10.82 20.75
C PRO A 31 -30.81 9.38 20.39
N ARG A 32 -30.85 9.03 19.10
CA ARG A 32 -30.27 7.75 18.69
C ARG A 32 -28.84 7.77 19.22
N PRO A 33 -28.40 6.73 19.94
CA PRO A 33 -27.00 6.65 20.32
C PRO A 33 -26.15 6.93 19.07
N PRO A 34 -25.05 7.71 19.19
CA PRO A 34 -24.16 7.94 18.05
C PRO A 34 -23.89 6.58 17.40
N LYS A 35 -24.14 6.45 16.09
CA LYS A 35 -23.75 5.24 15.38
C LYS A 35 -22.25 5.14 15.54
N ASP A 36 -21.79 4.17 16.33
CA ASP A 36 -20.37 3.86 16.46
C ASP A 36 -19.82 3.61 15.05
N PRO A 37 -18.94 4.48 14.52
CA PRO A 37 -18.42 4.35 13.17
C PRO A 37 -17.59 3.07 13.01
N HIS A 38 -17.14 2.45 14.11
CA HIS A 38 -16.40 1.20 14.09
C HIS A 38 -17.30 -0.05 14.29
N SER A 39 -18.62 0.13 14.35
CA SER A 39 -19.59 -0.97 14.42
C SER A 39 -19.89 -1.55 13.03
N TRP A 40 -18.97 -2.39 12.56
CA TRP A 40 -19.09 -3.19 11.32
C TRP A 40 -18.94 -4.69 11.61
N ASP A 41 -19.36 -5.54 10.68
CA ASP A 41 -19.54 -6.99 10.91
C ASP A 41 -18.50 -7.85 10.17
N ILE A 42 -18.15 -7.47 8.96
CA ILE A 42 -17.37 -8.28 8.01
C ILE A 42 -16.38 -7.41 7.22
N LEU A 43 -15.27 -7.99 6.78
CA LEU A 43 -14.37 -7.38 5.80
C LEU A 43 -14.67 -7.94 4.42
N ILE A 44 -14.86 -7.06 3.44
CA ILE A 44 -14.98 -7.45 2.03
C ILE A 44 -13.66 -7.12 1.35
N PHE A 45 -12.97 -8.13 0.83
CA PHE A 45 -11.83 -7.93 -0.06
C PHE A 45 -12.31 -8.01 -1.51
N THR A 46 -12.18 -6.90 -2.24
CA THR A 46 -12.61 -6.80 -3.63
C THR A 46 -11.40 -6.76 -4.58
N GLN A 47 -11.44 -7.63 -5.58
CA GLN A 47 -10.55 -7.59 -6.72
C GLN A 47 -11.34 -7.18 -7.96
N THR A 48 -10.73 -6.35 -8.79
CA THR A 48 -11.30 -5.82 -10.02
C THR A 48 -10.53 -6.34 -11.23
N TRP A 49 -11.25 -6.53 -12.34
CA TRP A 49 -10.67 -6.90 -13.61
C TRP A 49 -10.31 -5.64 -14.41
N PRO A 50 -9.00 -5.36 -14.65
CA PRO A 50 -8.56 -4.08 -15.18
C PRO A 50 -9.21 -3.66 -16.50
N ASN A 51 -9.48 -4.61 -17.41
CA ASN A 51 -10.07 -4.31 -18.71
C ASN A 51 -11.51 -3.79 -18.58
N THR A 52 -12.31 -4.40 -17.70
CA THR A 52 -13.70 -3.99 -17.48
C THR A 52 -13.77 -2.66 -16.74
N LEU A 53 -12.89 -2.46 -15.74
CA LEU A 53 -12.78 -1.18 -15.04
C LEU A 53 -12.42 -0.06 -16.02
N CYS A 54 -11.40 -0.26 -16.86
CA CYS A 54 -10.99 0.72 -17.86
C CYS A 54 -12.10 1.02 -18.88
N TYR A 55 -12.85 0.00 -19.32
CA TYR A 55 -14.02 0.21 -20.19
C TYR A 55 -15.07 1.11 -19.52
N SER A 56 -15.41 0.82 -18.26
CA SER A 56 -16.36 1.62 -17.48
C SER A 56 -15.86 3.05 -17.29
N TRP A 57 -14.58 3.23 -16.95
CA TRP A 57 -13.97 4.55 -16.75
C TRP A 57 -14.03 5.40 -18.03
N LYS A 58 -13.69 4.81 -19.18
CA LYS A 58 -13.76 5.47 -20.50
C LYS A 58 -15.19 5.79 -20.93
N SER A 59 -16.20 5.07 -20.44
CA SER A 59 -17.61 5.33 -20.83
C SER A 59 -18.16 6.61 -20.22
N HIS A 60 -17.54 7.08 -19.13
CA HIS A 60 -17.96 8.29 -18.44
C HIS A 60 -17.43 9.55 -19.12
N ASN A 61 -16.26 9.47 -19.76
CA ASN A 61 -15.66 10.57 -20.50
C ASN A 61 -14.65 10.03 -21.53
N ALA A 62 -14.80 10.43 -22.79
CA ALA A 62 -13.92 9.99 -23.88
C ALA A 62 -12.45 10.44 -23.71
N ALA A 63 -12.18 11.45 -22.90
CA ALA A 63 -10.82 11.91 -22.58
C ALA A 63 -10.14 11.09 -21.47
N HIS A 64 -10.87 10.21 -20.78
CA HIS A 64 -10.31 9.33 -19.77
C HIS A 64 -9.32 8.32 -20.39
N THR A 65 -8.21 8.10 -19.70
CA THR A 65 -7.22 7.08 -20.07
C THR A 65 -7.08 6.08 -18.92
N CYS A 66 -6.33 5.01 -19.15
CA CYS A 66 -6.14 3.98 -18.13
C CYS A 66 -4.68 3.58 -18.02
N ASN A 67 -4.24 3.33 -16.80
CA ASN A 67 -2.93 2.75 -16.49
C ASN A 67 -3.09 1.24 -16.24
N LEU A 68 -3.16 0.47 -17.33
CA LEU A 68 -3.31 -0.97 -17.25
C LEU A 68 -2.01 -1.64 -16.74
N PRO A 69 -2.09 -2.68 -15.90
CA PRO A 69 -0.92 -3.43 -15.46
C PRO A 69 -0.12 -4.01 -16.64
N SER A 70 1.19 -4.14 -16.47
CA SER A 70 2.07 -4.77 -17.46
C SER A 70 1.74 -6.26 -17.68
N ASP A 71 1.37 -6.97 -16.61
CA ASP A 71 0.75 -8.28 -16.70
C ASP A 71 -0.73 -8.13 -17.09
N LYS A 72 -1.05 -8.47 -18.33
CA LYS A 72 -2.42 -8.36 -18.87
C LYS A 72 -3.42 -9.34 -18.26
N ASN A 73 -2.93 -10.32 -17.49
CA ASN A 73 -3.75 -11.40 -16.94
C ASN A 73 -3.98 -11.27 -15.43
N ILE A 74 -3.54 -10.17 -14.81
CA ILE A 74 -3.62 -9.97 -13.37
C ILE A 74 -4.97 -9.35 -12.96
N TRP A 75 -5.56 -9.89 -11.89
CA TRP A 75 -6.60 -9.19 -11.13
C TRP A 75 -5.95 -8.26 -10.12
N THR A 76 -6.45 -7.03 -10.04
CA THR A 76 -5.91 -6.01 -9.13
C THR A 76 -6.86 -5.79 -7.95
N VAL A 77 -6.31 -5.38 -6.82
CA VAL A 77 -7.09 -4.99 -5.65
C VAL A 77 -7.83 -3.70 -5.98
N HIS A 78 -9.11 -3.66 -5.61
CA HIS A 78 -9.85 -2.41 -5.49
C HIS A 78 -9.86 -1.95 -4.04
N GLY A 79 -10.09 -2.85 -3.06
CA GLY A 79 -10.17 -2.47 -1.66
C GLY A 79 -10.44 -3.56 -0.63
N ILE A 80 -10.25 -3.19 0.65
CA ILE A 80 -10.65 -3.96 1.82
C ILE A 80 -11.67 -3.14 2.61
N TRP A 81 -12.92 -3.58 2.62
CA TRP A 81 -14.02 -2.76 3.09
C TRP A 81 -14.64 -3.33 4.36
N PRO A 82 -14.36 -2.73 5.53
CA PRO A 82 -15.18 -2.89 6.72
C PRO A 82 -16.65 -2.61 6.40
N THR A 83 -17.50 -3.63 6.53
CA THR A 83 -18.88 -3.58 6.07
C THR A 83 -19.83 -4.09 7.15
N LYS A 84 -20.94 -3.39 7.32
CA LYS A 84 -22.08 -3.81 8.11
C LYS A 84 -23.07 -4.53 7.20
N TYR A 85 -23.60 -5.66 7.66
CA TYR A 85 -24.52 -6.47 6.85
C TYR A 85 -25.69 -5.65 6.29
N GLY A 86 -25.94 -5.84 5.00
CA GLY A 86 -27.00 -5.17 4.26
C GLY A 86 -26.73 -3.69 3.98
N THR A 87 -25.47 -3.25 4.03
CA THR A 87 -25.05 -1.87 3.76
C THR A 87 -23.74 -1.83 2.97
N GLU A 88 -23.35 -0.66 2.48
CA GLU A 88 -22.06 -0.44 1.77
C GLU A 88 -21.02 0.29 2.65
N GLY A 89 -21.23 0.32 3.97
CA GLY A 89 -20.36 1.01 4.92
C GLY A 89 -20.21 0.26 6.23
N PRO A 90 -19.54 0.83 7.24
CA PRO A 90 -19.26 2.25 7.42
C PRO A 90 -18.16 2.78 6.49
N GLN A 91 -18.13 4.10 6.32
CA GLN A 91 -17.16 4.81 5.49
C GLN A 91 -16.68 6.07 6.22
N PHE A 92 -15.44 6.48 5.96
CA PHE A 92 -14.85 7.71 6.53
C PHE A 92 -14.92 7.75 8.06
N CYS A 93 -14.55 6.65 8.71
CA CYS A 93 -14.77 6.45 10.14
C CYS A 93 -13.94 7.37 11.02
N ASN A 94 -12.77 7.83 10.55
CA ASN A 94 -11.93 8.74 11.31
C ASN A 94 -11.25 9.76 10.39
N LYS A 95 -11.76 11.00 10.38
CA LYS A 95 -11.22 12.11 9.58
C LYS A 95 -9.87 12.63 10.06
N SER A 96 -9.44 12.28 11.27
CA SER A 96 -8.12 12.64 11.80
C SER A 96 -7.02 11.71 11.32
N LEU A 97 -7.36 10.53 10.78
CA LEU A 97 -6.41 9.58 10.19
C LEU A 97 -6.24 9.86 8.70
N VAL A 98 -5.65 11.01 8.38
CA VAL A 98 -5.37 11.43 7.00
C VAL A 98 -4.31 10.52 6.38
N PHE A 99 -4.50 10.13 5.14
CA PHE A 99 -3.56 9.27 4.41
C PHE A 99 -2.16 9.91 4.31
N ASN A 100 -1.14 9.16 4.70
CA ASN A 100 0.26 9.55 4.60
C ASN A 100 1.02 8.62 3.64
N PRO A 101 1.29 9.06 2.39
CA PRO A 101 2.02 8.27 1.39
C PRO A 101 3.39 7.74 1.86
N ALA A 102 4.02 8.37 2.85
CA ALA A 102 5.29 7.90 3.39
C ALA A 102 5.13 6.57 4.16
N SER A 103 3.99 6.35 4.80
CA SER A 103 3.67 5.14 5.58
C SER A 103 3.70 3.85 4.75
N ILE A 104 3.46 3.98 3.44
CA ILE A 104 3.40 2.85 2.49
C ILE A 104 4.55 2.85 1.49
N TYR A 105 5.52 3.76 1.62
CA TYR A 105 6.55 3.97 0.60
C TYR A 105 7.33 2.70 0.26
N GLY A 106 7.72 1.90 1.24
CA GLY A 106 8.49 0.68 0.98
C GLY A 106 7.65 -0.54 0.55
N ILE A 107 6.34 -0.39 0.36
CA ILE A 107 5.50 -1.36 -0.36
C ILE A 107 4.93 -0.76 -1.64
N LYS A 108 5.40 0.42 -2.06
CA LYS A 108 4.86 1.15 -3.20
C LYS A 108 4.95 0.36 -4.50
N ASP A 109 6.04 -0.37 -4.74
CA ASP A 109 6.18 -1.15 -5.97
C ASP A 109 5.21 -2.34 -6.01
N LYS A 110 4.99 -3.00 -4.86
CA LYS A 110 3.94 -4.01 -4.73
C LYS A 110 2.54 -3.40 -4.90
N LEU A 111 2.30 -2.20 -4.38
CA LEU A 111 1.03 -1.51 -4.60
C LEU A 111 0.83 -1.13 -6.07
N ASN A 112 1.85 -0.66 -6.76
CA ASN A 112 1.78 -0.40 -8.21
C ASN A 112 1.49 -1.68 -9.01
N GLN A 113 1.93 -2.85 -8.53
CA GLN A 113 1.67 -4.12 -9.20
C GLN A 113 0.28 -4.69 -8.88
N TYR A 114 -0.08 -4.74 -7.59
CA TYR A 114 -1.27 -5.46 -7.12
C TYR A 114 -2.48 -4.56 -6.86
N TRP A 115 -2.27 -3.26 -6.62
CA TRP A 115 -3.32 -2.28 -6.34
C TRP A 115 -3.08 -0.96 -7.13
N PRO A 116 -2.82 -1.02 -8.45
CA PRO A 116 -2.56 0.17 -9.24
C PRO A 116 -3.75 1.10 -9.31
N ASP A 117 -3.44 2.38 -9.47
CA ASP A 117 -4.40 3.36 -9.94
C ASP A 117 -4.63 3.16 -11.43
N ILE A 118 -5.75 2.54 -11.81
CA ILE A 118 -6.09 2.22 -13.21
C ILE A 118 -6.80 3.40 -13.87
N GLU A 119 -7.54 4.22 -13.13
CA GLU A 119 -8.45 5.24 -13.65
C GLU A 119 -7.74 6.60 -13.77
N LEU A 120 -7.22 6.92 -14.96
CA LEU A 120 -6.53 8.19 -15.19
C LEU A 120 -7.50 9.25 -15.73
N SER A 121 -7.62 10.36 -14.99
CA SER A 121 -8.36 11.56 -15.43
C SER A 121 -7.57 12.36 -16.49
N PRO A 122 -8.24 13.18 -17.34
CA PRO A 122 -7.57 13.96 -18.37
C PRO A 122 -6.72 15.06 -17.72
N SER A 123 -5.49 15.22 -18.19
CA SER A 123 -4.57 16.27 -17.72
C SER A 123 -4.94 17.64 -18.30
N ASN A 124 -6.05 18.25 -17.85
CA ASN A 124 -6.35 19.64 -18.14
C ASN A 124 -5.89 20.55 -16.99
N THR A 125 -4.57 20.73 -16.88
CA THR A 125 -4.01 21.92 -16.22
C THR A 125 -2.80 22.39 -17.01
N THR A 126 -3.02 23.41 -17.83
CA THR A 126 -1.99 24.42 -18.11
C THR A 126 -1.63 25.10 -16.80
N GLU A 127 -0.79 24.46 -15.99
CA GLU A 127 -0.01 25.14 -14.96
C GLU A 127 1.46 24.91 -15.30
N GLY A 128 2.02 25.91 -15.98
CA GLY A 128 3.45 26.00 -16.20
C GLY A 128 4.18 26.08 -14.86
N ASN A 129 5.34 25.43 -14.82
CA ASN A 129 6.48 25.77 -13.97
C ASN A 129 6.14 26.05 -12.49
N SER A 130 5.70 25.02 -11.77
CA SER A 130 5.82 25.01 -10.32
C SER A 130 6.25 23.63 -9.84
N SER A 131 7.24 23.59 -8.96
CA SER A 131 7.83 22.40 -8.33
C SER A 131 6.87 21.67 -7.36
N THR A 132 5.57 21.75 -7.62
CA THR A 132 4.43 21.26 -6.82
C THR A 132 3.57 20.24 -7.57
N ILE A 133 4.06 19.67 -8.68
CA ILE A 133 3.39 18.56 -9.39
C ILE A 133 3.13 17.35 -8.45
N MET A 134 3.91 17.21 -7.38
CA MET A 134 3.77 16.09 -6.43
C MET A 134 2.64 16.27 -5.39
N THR A 135 1.97 17.43 -5.34
CA THR A 135 0.89 17.69 -4.36
C THR A 135 -0.53 17.51 -4.91
N SER A 136 -0.77 17.64 -6.23
CA SER A 136 -2.13 17.45 -6.78
C SER A 136 -2.53 15.96 -6.86
N HIS A 137 -1.60 15.07 -7.19
CA HIS A 137 -1.83 13.63 -7.23
C HIS A 137 -2.11 12.99 -5.85
N LYS A 138 -1.82 13.67 -4.74
CA LYS A 138 -2.05 13.12 -3.40
C LYS A 138 -3.54 12.92 -3.06
N LYS A 139 -4.44 13.73 -3.62
CA LYS A 139 -5.90 13.62 -3.38
C LYS A 139 -6.63 12.73 -4.40
N GLN A 140 -5.93 12.25 -5.42
CA GLN A 140 -6.53 11.53 -6.54
C GLN A 140 -6.11 10.05 -6.62
N SER A 141 -5.14 9.61 -5.82
CA SER A 141 -4.72 8.20 -5.80
C SER A 141 -5.79 7.29 -5.20
N ILE A 142 -5.98 6.10 -5.80
CA ILE A 142 -6.83 5.04 -5.22
C ILE A 142 -6.45 4.71 -3.77
N TRP A 143 -5.16 4.77 -3.39
CA TRP A 143 -4.74 4.48 -2.01
C TRP A 143 -5.23 5.55 -1.04
N PHE A 144 -5.21 6.82 -1.43
CA PHE A 144 -5.79 7.90 -0.64
C PHE A 144 -7.28 7.65 -0.39
N HIS A 145 -8.03 7.34 -1.46
CA HIS A 145 -9.45 7.03 -1.38
C HIS A 145 -9.75 5.85 -0.45
N GLU A 146 -9.06 4.73 -0.69
CA GLU A 146 -9.29 3.47 0.01
C GLU A 146 -8.90 3.56 1.49
N TRP A 147 -7.83 4.29 1.82
CA TRP A 147 -7.49 4.53 3.22
C TRP A 147 -8.55 5.38 3.92
N GLU A 148 -8.82 6.59 3.43
CA GLU A 148 -9.68 7.52 4.14
C GLU A 148 -11.11 6.98 4.26
N LYS A 149 -11.62 6.37 3.20
CA LYS A 149 -12.99 5.82 3.17
C LYS A 149 -13.12 4.50 3.92
N HIS A 150 -12.17 3.58 3.77
CA HIS A 150 -12.32 2.21 4.27
C HIS A 150 -11.28 1.82 5.32
N GLY A 151 -10.00 2.14 5.10
CA GLY A 151 -8.89 1.86 6.02
C GLY A 151 -9.10 2.47 7.41
N THR A 152 -9.57 3.72 7.50
CA THR A 152 -9.86 4.38 8.79
C THR A 152 -10.92 3.67 9.63
N CYS A 153 -11.75 2.81 9.01
CA CYS A 153 -12.72 1.97 9.71
C CYS A 153 -12.11 0.65 10.21
N ALA A 154 -11.07 0.16 9.56
CA ALA A 154 -10.40 -1.10 9.85
C ALA A 154 -9.47 -1.02 11.07
N VAL A 155 -9.10 0.20 11.50
CA VAL A 155 -8.07 0.41 12.53
C VAL A 155 -8.38 -0.13 13.92
N VAL A 156 -9.63 -0.56 14.15
CA VAL A 156 -10.02 -1.28 15.37
C VAL A 156 -9.50 -2.71 15.42
N LEU A 157 -8.95 -3.23 14.32
CA LEU A 157 -8.27 -4.52 14.29
C LEU A 157 -6.75 -4.31 14.37
N PRO A 158 -6.05 -4.92 15.34
CA PRO A 158 -4.59 -4.79 15.46
C PRO A 158 -3.79 -5.22 14.22
N ALA A 159 -4.40 -6.08 13.39
CA ALA A 159 -3.81 -6.54 12.14
C ALA A 159 -3.95 -5.52 10.99
N LEU A 160 -4.78 -4.48 11.14
CA LEU A 160 -5.08 -3.43 10.13
C LEU A 160 -5.02 -2.01 10.73
N ASP A 161 -4.41 -1.84 11.90
CA ASP A 161 -4.40 -0.58 12.69
C ASP A 161 -3.46 0.51 12.18
N SER A 162 -2.85 0.30 11.01
CA SER A 162 -2.01 1.27 10.33
C SER A 162 -2.20 1.21 8.82
N GLU A 163 -1.84 2.30 8.12
CA GLU A 163 -1.85 2.36 6.66
C GLU A 163 -1.09 1.18 6.05
N PHE A 164 0.17 0.98 6.47
CA PHE A 164 0.96 -0.14 5.95
C PHE A 164 0.27 -1.48 6.19
N LYS A 165 -0.19 -1.77 7.41
CA LYS A 165 -0.80 -3.07 7.71
C LYS A 165 -2.05 -3.31 6.86
N TYR A 166 -2.89 -2.29 6.70
CA TYR A 166 -4.07 -2.34 5.84
C TYR A 166 -3.71 -2.63 4.38
N PHE A 167 -2.81 -1.84 3.79
CA PHE A 167 -2.41 -2.00 2.39
C PHE A 167 -1.63 -3.28 2.13
N PHE A 168 -0.72 -3.63 3.04
CA PHE A 168 0.05 -4.87 2.97
C PHE A 168 -0.86 -6.09 3.08
N GLN A 169 -1.90 -6.06 3.93
CA GLN A 169 -2.87 -7.16 3.98
C GLN A 169 -3.60 -7.33 2.64
N GLY A 170 -3.94 -6.23 1.95
CA GLY A 170 -4.53 -6.26 0.62
C GLY A 170 -3.61 -6.92 -0.42
N ILE A 171 -2.32 -6.60 -0.36
CA ILE A 171 -1.29 -7.25 -1.17
C ILE A 171 -1.20 -8.75 -0.86
N GLU A 172 -1.10 -9.15 0.42
CA GLU A 172 -1.02 -10.56 0.81
C GLU A 172 -2.26 -11.35 0.38
N TRP A 173 -3.45 -10.77 0.50
CA TRP A 173 -4.68 -11.40 0.00
C TRP A 173 -4.73 -11.46 -1.52
N SER A 174 -4.19 -10.47 -2.24
CA SER A 174 -4.07 -10.50 -3.70
C SER A 174 -3.10 -11.60 -4.17
N GLU A 175 -1.94 -11.74 -3.51
CA GLU A 175 -0.97 -12.80 -3.79
C GLU A 175 -1.55 -14.19 -3.48
N LYS A 176 -2.32 -14.32 -2.39
CA LYS A 176 -2.87 -15.62 -1.95
C LYS A 176 -4.14 -16.04 -2.68
N TYR A 177 -5.02 -15.09 -2.96
CA TYR A 177 -6.35 -15.32 -3.49
C TYR A 177 -6.54 -14.61 -4.83
N ASN A 178 -5.52 -14.56 -5.70
CA ASN A 178 -5.66 -13.93 -6.99
C ASN A 178 -6.80 -14.59 -7.79
N MET A 179 -7.76 -13.80 -8.25
CA MET A 179 -8.95 -14.34 -8.90
C MET A 179 -8.63 -15.04 -10.23
N ARG A 180 -7.53 -14.68 -10.91
CA ARG A 180 -7.04 -15.43 -12.07
C ARG A 180 -6.80 -16.90 -11.69
N ASP A 181 -6.01 -17.13 -10.65
CA ASP A 181 -5.62 -18.49 -10.22
C ASP A 181 -6.82 -19.28 -9.69
N VAL A 182 -7.75 -18.60 -9.01
CA VAL A 182 -8.99 -19.21 -8.52
C VAL A 182 -9.87 -19.68 -9.69
N LEU A 183 -10.04 -18.84 -10.71
CA LEU A 183 -10.86 -19.17 -11.88
C LEU A 183 -10.18 -20.25 -12.75
N GLU A 184 -8.87 -20.16 -12.99
CA GLU A 184 -8.11 -21.13 -13.77
C GLU A 184 -8.15 -22.54 -13.17
N LYS A 185 -8.09 -22.68 -11.83
CA LYS A 185 -8.24 -23.98 -11.15
C LYS A 185 -9.57 -24.67 -11.42
N SER A 186 -10.59 -23.92 -11.80
CA SER A 186 -11.90 -24.43 -12.22
C SER A 186 -12.10 -24.41 -13.74
N ASN A 187 -11.01 -24.28 -14.51
CA ASN A 187 -10.99 -24.21 -15.98
C ASN A 187 -11.74 -23.01 -16.58
N ILE A 188 -11.96 -21.94 -15.81
CA ILE A 188 -12.48 -20.67 -16.34
C ILE A 188 -11.29 -19.84 -16.81
N LYS A 189 -11.20 -19.64 -18.12
CA LYS A 189 -10.12 -18.90 -18.77
C LYS A 189 -10.59 -17.53 -19.22
N ILE A 190 -9.66 -16.60 -19.39
CA ILE A 190 -9.92 -15.34 -20.08
C ILE A 190 -10.44 -15.66 -21.49
N ASN A 191 -11.33 -14.80 -21.98
CA ASN A 191 -12.19 -14.93 -23.17
C ASN A 191 -13.27 -16.00 -23.09
N SER A 192 -13.58 -16.50 -21.90
CA SER A 192 -14.77 -17.32 -21.70
C SER A 192 -16.05 -16.48 -21.58
N THR A 193 -17.16 -17.08 -21.99
CA THR A 193 -18.50 -16.52 -21.94
C THR A 193 -19.36 -17.48 -21.13
N LEU A 194 -19.57 -17.15 -19.85
CA LEU A 194 -20.17 -18.06 -18.85
C LEU A 194 -21.27 -17.36 -18.06
N ASN A 195 -22.14 -18.11 -17.38
CA ASN A 195 -23.15 -17.50 -16.52
C ASN A 195 -22.58 -17.29 -15.10
N VAL A 196 -23.18 -16.38 -14.34
CA VAL A 196 -22.76 -16.09 -12.95
C VAL A 196 -22.71 -17.34 -12.04
N ALA A 197 -23.57 -18.33 -12.30
CA ALA A 197 -23.56 -19.60 -11.57
C ALA A 197 -22.25 -20.39 -11.72
N ASP A 198 -21.60 -20.29 -12.88
CA ASP A 198 -20.32 -20.94 -13.14
C ASP A 198 -19.20 -20.31 -12.31
N TYR A 199 -19.19 -18.98 -12.20
CA TYR A 199 -18.25 -18.24 -11.35
C TYR A 199 -18.46 -18.55 -9.86
N TRP A 200 -19.71 -18.58 -9.37
CA TRP A 200 -19.97 -19.00 -7.99
C TRP A 200 -19.48 -20.42 -7.72
N LYS A 201 -19.75 -21.36 -8.62
CA LYS A 201 -19.28 -22.75 -8.50
C LYS A 201 -17.76 -22.82 -8.46
N ALA A 202 -17.08 -22.06 -9.33
CA ALA A 202 -15.63 -22.02 -9.40
C ALA A 202 -14.98 -21.43 -8.15
N VAL A 203 -15.50 -20.31 -7.64
CA VAL A 203 -14.96 -19.71 -6.42
C VAL A 203 -15.24 -20.59 -5.20
N LYS A 204 -16.46 -21.15 -5.10
CA LYS A 204 -16.84 -22.04 -3.99
C LYS A 204 -16.03 -23.34 -3.99
N SER A 205 -15.71 -23.92 -5.15
CA SER A 205 -14.92 -25.17 -5.22
C SER A 205 -13.46 -24.98 -4.77
N VAL A 206 -12.88 -23.81 -5.02
CA VAL A 206 -11.47 -23.51 -4.72
C VAL A 206 -11.28 -22.91 -3.33
N LEU A 207 -12.17 -22.00 -2.92
CA LEU A 207 -12.04 -21.25 -1.67
C LEU A 207 -12.95 -21.77 -0.55
N ASN A 208 -13.88 -22.67 -0.86
CA ASN A 208 -14.88 -23.20 0.06
C ASN A 208 -15.80 -22.12 0.69
N THR A 209 -15.81 -20.90 0.14
CA THR A 209 -16.66 -19.77 0.58
C THR A 209 -17.48 -19.17 -0.55
N ASN A 210 -18.64 -18.62 -0.23
CA ASN A 210 -19.51 -17.89 -1.15
C ASN A 210 -18.90 -16.50 -1.43
N ALA A 211 -18.94 -16.08 -2.69
CA ALA A 211 -18.36 -14.83 -3.16
C ALA A 211 -19.40 -13.98 -3.92
N TRP A 212 -19.19 -12.67 -3.92
CA TRP A 212 -19.95 -11.75 -4.74
C TRP A 212 -19.34 -11.63 -6.13
N ILE A 213 -20.15 -11.78 -7.17
CA ILE A 213 -19.74 -11.60 -8.56
C ILE A 213 -20.36 -10.32 -9.08
N ASP A 214 -19.53 -9.36 -9.48
CA ASP A 214 -19.96 -8.05 -9.97
C ASP A 214 -19.78 -7.94 -11.49
N CYS A 215 -20.74 -7.31 -12.17
CA CYS A 215 -20.72 -7.09 -13.61
C CYS A 215 -20.97 -5.63 -13.99
N VAL A 216 -20.30 -5.21 -15.07
CA VAL A 216 -20.62 -3.96 -15.78
C VAL A 216 -21.37 -4.31 -17.07
N THR A 217 -22.44 -3.60 -17.38
CA THR A 217 -23.20 -3.79 -18.62
C THR A 217 -22.72 -2.80 -19.69
N LYS A 218 -22.35 -3.32 -20.86
CA LYS A 218 -22.02 -2.50 -22.03
C LYS A 218 -23.22 -1.65 -22.45
N HIS A 219 -22.99 -0.36 -22.68
CA HIS A 219 -24.09 0.57 -22.99
C HIS A 219 -24.72 0.29 -24.35
N ASP A 220 -23.91 -0.11 -25.33
CA ASP A 220 -24.29 -0.34 -26.73
C ASP A 220 -24.93 -1.71 -26.93
N THR A 221 -24.24 -2.80 -26.58
CA THR A 221 -24.71 -4.17 -26.87
C THR A 221 -25.60 -4.77 -25.78
N LYS A 222 -25.65 -4.17 -24.59
CA LYS A 222 -26.32 -4.71 -23.38
C LYS A 222 -25.78 -6.07 -22.93
N GLU A 223 -24.61 -6.47 -23.40
CA GLU A 223 -23.82 -7.58 -22.86
C GLU A 223 -23.24 -7.18 -21.51
N GLN A 224 -23.06 -8.14 -20.61
CA GLN A 224 -22.43 -7.89 -19.31
C GLN A 224 -21.02 -8.46 -19.29
N MET A 225 -20.11 -7.73 -18.66
CA MET A 225 -18.71 -8.05 -18.51
C MET A 225 -18.39 -8.28 -17.05
N LEU A 226 -17.55 -9.27 -16.77
CA LEU A 226 -17.08 -9.56 -15.42
C LEU A 226 -16.25 -8.37 -14.92
N ALA A 227 -16.64 -7.76 -13.81
CA ALA A 227 -16.04 -6.53 -13.31
C ALA A 227 -15.25 -6.77 -12.02
N GLU A 228 -15.90 -7.34 -11.00
CA GLU A 228 -15.26 -7.60 -9.70
C GLU A 228 -15.62 -8.96 -9.17
N ILE A 229 -14.75 -9.52 -8.34
CA ILE A 229 -15.09 -10.64 -7.47
C ILE A 229 -14.70 -10.25 -6.05
N ARG A 230 -15.66 -10.39 -5.13
CA ARG A 230 -15.48 -10.04 -3.72
C ARG A 230 -15.55 -11.28 -2.86
N ILE A 231 -14.52 -11.48 -2.04
CA ILE A 231 -14.44 -12.52 -1.02
C ILE A 231 -14.44 -11.87 0.36
N CYS A 232 -14.87 -12.60 1.38
CA CYS A 232 -15.12 -12.01 2.69
C CYS A 232 -14.32 -12.66 3.81
N PHE A 233 -14.04 -11.86 4.83
CA PHE A 233 -13.25 -12.25 5.99
C PHE A 233 -13.92 -11.79 7.28
N ASP A 234 -13.79 -12.60 8.32
CA ASP A 234 -14.17 -12.18 9.67
C ASP A 234 -13.13 -11.19 10.26
N LYS A 235 -13.42 -10.68 11.46
CA LYS A 235 -12.53 -9.75 12.17
C LYS A 235 -11.20 -10.38 12.61
N THR A 236 -11.05 -11.69 12.49
CA THR A 236 -9.80 -12.43 12.73
C THR A 236 -9.03 -12.68 11.43
N LEU A 237 -9.47 -12.09 10.32
CA LEU A 237 -8.91 -12.23 8.98
C LEU A 237 -9.00 -13.66 8.42
N LYS A 238 -9.94 -14.47 8.93
CA LYS A 238 -10.25 -15.78 8.36
C LYS A 238 -11.34 -15.66 7.31
N GLN A 239 -11.18 -16.40 6.23
CA GLN A 239 -12.13 -16.38 5.12
C GLN A 239 -13.48 -16.95 5.57
N ILE A 240 -14.56 -16.26 5.23
CA ILE A 240 -15.95 -16.64 5.53
C ILE A 240 -16.85 -16.37 4.32
N ASP A 241 -18.08 -16.90 4.35
CA ASP A 241 -19.07 -16.65 3.30
C ASP A 241 -19.47 -15.15 3.26
N CYS A 242 -19.61 -14.61 2.05
CA CYS A 242 -20.11 -13.24 1.81
C CYS A 242 -21.62 -13.06 2.00
N ASP A 243 -22.31 -14.01 2.62
CA ASP A 243 -23.76 -13.96 2.77
C ASP A 243 -24.19 -12.74 3.61
N GLY A 244 -25.17 -11.98 3.11
CA GLY A 244 -25.75 -10.84 3.82
C GLY A 244 -25.04 -9.50 3.64
N ILE A 245 -24.02 -9.37 2.79
CA ILE A 245 -23.30 -8.09 2.60
C ILE A 245 -24.17 -6.97 1.98
N MET A 246 -25.16 -7.28 1.13
CA MET A 246 -26.05 -6.27 0.50
C MET A 246 -27.54 -6.63 0.65
N LYS A 247 -28.41 -5.61 0.84
CA LYS A 247 -29.88 -5.82 0.89
C LYS A 247 -30.46 -5.99 -0.51
N SER A 248 -31.31 -7.01 -0.68
CA SER A 248 -32.19 -7.14 -1.84
C SER A 248 -33.09 -5.90 -1.98
N ARG A 249 -33.17 -5.30 -3.18
CA ARG A 249 -34.11 -4.21 -3.47
C ARG A 249 -35.55 -4.71 -3.22
N ARG A 250 -36.29 -3.92 -2.45
CA ARG A 250 -37.70 -4.05 -2.00
C ARG A 250 -38.58 -5.05 -2.79
N GLY A 251 -39.21 -5.97 -2.06
CA GLY A 251 -40.51 -6.57 -2.46
C GLY A 251 -40.51 -8.05 -2.83
N SER A 252 -39.37 -8.75 -2.85
CA SER A 252 -39.33 -10.19 -3.13
C SER A 252 -39.39 -11.01 -1.84
N THR A 253 -40.59 -11.45 -1.47
CA THR A 253 -40.79 -12.57 -0.55
C THR A 253 -40.54 -13.89 -1.31
N LYS A 254 -39.25 -14.20 -1.60
CA LYS A 254 -38.66 -15.56 -1.73
C LYS A 254 -37.23 -15.49 -2.32
N LYS A 255 -36.25 -15.97 -1.54
CA LYS A 255 -34.79 -16.12 -1.79
C LYS A 255 -33.92 -14.85 -1.82
N SER A 256 -33.49 -14.41 -0.64
CA SER A 256 -32.48 -13.36 -0.41
C SER A 256 -31.01 -13.85 -0.59
N HIS A 257 -30.70 -14.63 -1.64
CA HIS A 257 -29.43 -15.39 -1.73
C HIS A 257 -28.57 -15.13 -2.98
N LEU A 258 -28.85 -14.10 -3.78
CA LEU A 258 -28.07 -13.86 -5.00
C LEU A 258 -26.95 -12.84 -4.72
N LEU A 259 -25.71 -13.33 -4.56
CA LEU A 259 -24.51 -12.53 -4.34
C LEU A 259 -23.99 -11.95 -5.67
N THR A 260 -24.78 -11.12 -6.33
CA THR A 260 -24.41 -10.53 -7.62
C THR A 260 -25.31 -9.34 -8.01
N ASN A 261 -24.76 -8.41 -8.81
CA ASN A 261 -25.53 -7.44 -9.59
C ASN A 261 -25.69 -7.86 -11.07
N CYS A 262 -25.06 -8.96 -11.50
CA CYS A 262 -25.15 -9.49 -12.85
C CYS A 262 -26.58 -9.98 -13.16
N ASP A 263 -26.99 -9.88 -14.41
CA ASP A 263 -28.22 -10.49 -14.91
C ASP A 263 -28.03 -12.01 -14.98
N MET A 264 -28.70 -12.73 -14.09
CA MET A 264 -28.69 -14.20 -13.99
C MET A 264 -29.06 -14.92 -15.30
N LYS A 265 -29.76 -14.24 -16.23
CA LYS A 265 -30.25 -14.84 -17.48
C LYS A 265 -29.33 -14.58 -18.67
N LYS A 266 -28.28 -13.78 -18.50
CA LYS A 266 -27.36 -13.42 -19.57
C LYS A 266 -25.96 -14.00 -19.29
N PRO A 267 -25.20 -14.34 -20.33
CA PRO A 267 -23.80 -14.70 -20.16
C PRO A 267 -22.97 -13.47 -19.78
N ILE A 268 -21.83 -13.71 -19.15
CA ILE A 268 -20.83 -12.74 -18.72
C ILE A 268 -19.58 -12.93 -19.56
N LEU A 269 -19.12 -11.85 -20.18
CA LEU A 269 -17.88 -11.78 -20.94
C LEU A 269 -16.69 -11.56 -19.98
N TYR A 270 -15.68 -12.41 -20.04
CA TYR A 270 -14.41 -12.22 -19.33
C TYR A 270 -13.30 -11.91 -20.33
N LEU A 271 -13.03 -10.64 -20.63
CA LEU A 271 -12.24 -10.23 -21.81
C LEU A 271 -10.76 -9.92 -21.50
N ASP A 272 -9.83 -10.30 -22.37
CA ASP A 272 -8.40 -9.94 -22.29
C ASP A 272 -8.06 -8.55 -22.86
N TYR A 273 -9.05 -7.83 -23.39
CA TYR A 273 -8.91 -6.48 -23.93
C TYR A 273 -10.01 -5.54 -23.41
N VAL A 274 -9.74 -4.23 -23.50
CA VAL A 274 -10.73 -3.17 -23.28
C VAL A 274 -11.56 -3.01 -24.55
N PRO A 275 -12.87 -3.30 -24.56
CA PRO A 275 -13.68 -3.16 -25.76
C PRO A 275 -13.76 -1.72 -26.26
N GLU A 276 -13.79 -1.55 -27.58
CA GLU A 276 -14.05 -0.26 -28.20
C GLU A 276 -15.49 0.21 -27.89
N GLN A 277 -15.64 1.53 -27.75
CA GLN A 277 -16.95 2.13 -27.55
C GLN A 277 -17.49 2.65 -28.88
N ASN A 278 -18.64 2.14 -29.31
CA ASN A 278 -19.39 2.73 -30.42
C ASN A 278 -20.11 4.00 -29.93
N ILE A 279 -19.36 5.07 -29.65
CA ILE A 279 -19.93 6.36 -29.34
C ILE A 279 -20.33 7.02 -30.67
N SER A 280 -21.62 6.97 -31.01
CA SER A 280 -22.16 7.90 -32.00
C SER A 280 -22.00 9.31 -31.44
N SER A 281 -21.11 10.09 -32.05
CA SER A 281 -20.81 11.46 -31.67
C SER A 281 -22.05 12.35 -31.80
N ASN A 282 -22.75 12.58 -30.70
CA ASN A 282 -23.62 13.74 -30.53
C ASN A 282 -23.06 14.59 -29.40
N ALA A 283 -22.02 15.34 -29.74
CA ALA A 283 -21.60 16.49 -28.96
C ALA A 283 -22.66 17.58 -29.13
N ASN A 284 -23.38 17.90 -28.05
CA ASN A 284 -23.86 19.24 -27.70
C ASN A 284 -24.72 19.17 -26.43
N SER A 285 -24.16 19.62 -25.32
CA SER A 285 -24.91 20.26 -24.24
C SER A 285 -23.93 21.02 -23.34
N THR A 286 -23.81 22.31 -23.61
CA THR A 286 -23.26 23.31 -22.70
C THR A 286 -24.19 23.56 -21.49
N ASP A 287 -23.62 24.26 -20.50
CA ASP A 287 -24.23 24.90 -19.33
C ASP A 287 -24.34 24.02 -18.07
N SER A 288 -23.98 24.46 -16.86
CA SER A 288 -23.86 25.83 -16.34
C SER A 288 -23.05 25.89 -15.03
N ASN A 289 -22.56 27.11 -14.77
CA ASN A 289 -21.86 27.60 -13.58
C ASN A 289 -22.40 27.12 -12.21
N SER A 290 -21.47 26.79 -11.32
CA SER A 290 -21.63 27.01 -9.88
C SER A 290 -20.32 27.53 -9.30
N THR A 291 -20.29 28.83 -9.04
CA THR A 291 -19.28 29.50 -8.24
C THR A 291 -19.59 29.25 -6.76
N SER A 292 -18.61 28.74 -6.01
CA SER A 292 -18.58 29.01 -4.57
C SER A 292 -17.15 29.25 -4.12
N THR A 293 -16.97 30.46 -3.60
CA THR A 293 -15.80 31.12 -3.05
C THR A 293 -15.01 30.26 -2.05
N ASP A 294 -13.71 30.14 -2.30
CA ASP A 294 -12.71 29.80 -1.30
C ASP A 294 -12.69 30.85 -0.19
N THR A 295 -12.79 30.39 1.06
CA THR A 295 -12.38 31.19 2.22
C THR A 295 -11.38 30.40 3.06
N ASN A 296 -10.30 31.11 3.38
CA ASN A 296 -9.14 30.69 4.14
C ASN A 296 -9.49 29.97 5.44
N LEU A 297 -8.80 28.85 5.71
CA LEU A 297 -8.60 28.34 7.05
C LEU A 297 -7.11 28.15 7.30
N THR A 298 -6.63 29.02 8.19
CA THR A 298 -5.30 29.10 8.76
C THR A 298 -4.97 27.91 9.65
N ASN A 299 -3.68 27.57 9.65
CA ASN A 299 -2.87 26.94 10.69
C ASN A 299 -3.61 26.25 11.85
N LEU A 300 -3.55 24.91 11.84
CA LEU A 300 -3.66 24.10 13.05
C LEU A 300 -2.38 23.28 13.20
N ASN A 301 -1.55 23.69 14.16
CA ASN A 301 -0.49 22.86 14.73
C ASN A 301 -1.13 21.59 15.31
N SER A 302 -0.95 20.45 14.63
CA SER A 302 -1.22 19.15 15.22
C SER A 302 0.03 18.68 15.96
N THR A 303 -0.12 18.52 17.27
CA THR A 303 0.84 17.83 18.14
C THR A 303 0.29 16.42 18.38
N VAL A 304 0.51 15.54 17.40
CA VAL A 304 0.56 14.09 17.62
C VAL A 304 2.02 13.73 17.36
N ASP A 305 2.68 13.12 18.33
CA ASP A 305 4.12 12.85 18.28
C ASP A 305 4.41 11.73 17.25
N ASP A 306 4.43 12.10 15.97
CA ASP A 306 4.64 11.27 14.78
C ASP A 306 6.11 10.79 14.63
N LYS A 307 6.82 10.65 15.75
CA LYS A 307 8.26 10.36 15.83
C LYS A 307 8.60 9.06 16.52
N GLU A 308 7.60 8.34 17.04
CA GLU A 308 7.83 7.02 17.63
C GLU A 308 8.15 5.97 16.56
N TRP A 309 9.07 5.07 16.89
CA TRP A 309 9.54 3.98 16.05
C TRP A 309 9.95 2.78 16.91
N ASP A 310 10.05 1.59 16.31
CA ASP A 310 10.18 0.32 17.04
C ASP A 310 11.53 -0.36 16.84
N VAL A 311 12.07 -0.32 15.61
CA VAL A 311 13.25 -1.05 15.17
C VAL A 311 14.12 -0.18 14.26
N LEU A 312 15.43 -0.42 14.25
CA LEU A 312 16.37 0.17 13.30
C LEU A 312 16.60 -0.83 12.17
N VAL A 313 16.33 -0.43 10.93
CA VAL A 313 16.62 -1.24 9.74
C VAL A 313 17.93 -0.75 9.13
N PHE A 314 18.97 -1.55 9.19
CA PHE A 314 20.25 -1.30 8.54
C PHE A 314 20.26 -1.95 7.15
N SER A 315 20.13 -1.13 6.10
CA SER A 315 20.10 -1.57 4.71
C SER A 315 21.48 -1.46 4.07
N GLN A 316 21.93 -2.55 3.46
CA GLN A 316 23.14 -2.60 2.65
C GLN A 316 22.76 -2.98 1.22
N SER A 317 23.23 -2.23 0.23
CA SER A 317 22.99 -2.48 -1.20
C SER A 317 24.21 -3.10 -1.88
N TRP A 318 23.96 -3.97 -2.85
CA TRP A 318 25.00 -4.49 -3.70
C TRP A 318 25.33 -3.48 -4.80
N PRO A 319 26.56 -2.92 -4.84
CA PRO A 319 26.86 -1.76 -5.67
C PRO A 319 26.66 -2.00 -7.17
N TYR A 320 26.82 -3.23 -7.66
CA TYR A 320 26.63 -3.55 -9.08
C TYR A 320 25.17 -3.64 -9.48
N THR A 321 24.32 -4.26 -8.66
CA THR A 321 22.87 -4.26 -8.90
C THR A 321 22.34 -2.84 -8.80
N PHE A 322 22.71 -2.11 -7.75
CA PHE A 322 22.25 -0.73 -7.55
C PHE A 322 22.74 0.23 -8.64
N CYS A 323 23.93 -0.02 -9.21
CA CYS A 323 24.40 0.66 -10.40
C CYS A 323 23.56 0.30 -11.63
N HIS A 324 23.31 -0.99 -11.86
CA HIS A 324 22.50 -1.47 -12.97
C HIS A 324 21.09 -0.85 -12.94
N THR A 325 20.43 -0.85 -11.77
CA THR A 325 19.11 -0.23 -11.59
C THR A 325 19.10 1.24 -11.95
N TRP A 326 20.22 1.94 -11.77
CA TRP A 326 20.37 3.34 -12.13
C TRP A 326 20.61 3.53 -13.63
N THR A 327 21.54 2.77 -14.22
CA THR A 327 21.98 2.94 -15.61
C THR A 327 20.95 2.48 -16.64
N VAL A 328 20.12 1.49 -16.32
CA VAL A 328 19.05 1.05 -17.24
C VAL A 328 18.00 2.13 -17.53
N ASN A 329 17.93 3.18 -16.72
CA ASN A 329 16.94 4.25 -16.87
C ASN A 329 17.42 5.39 -17.80
N SER A 330 18.73 5.50 -18.09
CA SER A 330 19.26 6.55 -18.97
C SER A 330 20.71 6.28 -19.38
N ASP A 331 21.04 6.51 -20.65
CA ASP A 331 22.41 6.43 -21.18
C ASP A 331 23.37 7.50 -20.61
N THR A 332 22.80 8.51 -19.93
CA THR A 332 23.56 9.56 -19.24
C THR A 332 23.94 9.16 -17.81
N HIS A 333 23.27 8.16 -17.24
CA HIS A 333 23.56 7.65 -15.91
C HIS A 333 24.87 6.85 -15.92
N ILE A 334 25.69 7.08 -14.91
CA ILE A 334 26.94 6.35 -14.64
C ILE A 334 26.99 6.05 -13.14
N CYS A 335 28.01 5.31 -12.72
CA CYS A 335 28.14 4.90 -11.33
C CYS A 335 29.51 5.20 -10.75
N ASN A 336 29.53 5.61 -9.48
CA ASN A 336 30.75 5.67 -8.67
C ASN A 336 30.77 4.42 -7.79
N LEU A 337 31.58 3.44 -8.16
CA LEU A 337 31.68 2.20 -7.41
C LEU A 337 32.69 2.33 -6.25
N PRO A 338 32.47 1.64 -5.12
CA PRO A 338 33.38 1.67 -3.98
C PRO A 338 34.79 1.19 -4.37
N ALA A 339 35.81 1.66 -3.65
CA ALA A 339 37.19 1.29 -3.92
C ALA A 339 37.40 -0.23 -3.79
N ASN A 340 36.87 -0.82 -2.72
CA ASN A 340 36.78 -2.26 -2.59
C ASN A 340 35.58 -2.79 -3.39
N ARG A 341 35.87 -3.56 -4.44
CA ARG A 341 34.89 -4.10 -5.39
C ARG A 341 34.16 -5.34 -4.91
N ASN A 342 34.58 -5.93 -3.80
CA ASN A 342 33.96 -7.13 -3.23
C ASN A 342 33.22 -6.83 -1.92
N GLN A 343 32.63 -5.65 -1.79
CA GLN A 343 31.88 -5.27 -0.59
C GLN A 343 30.52 -4.68 -0.92
N TRP A 344 29.58 -4.94 -0.03
CA TRP A 344 28.29 -4.24 0.02
C TRP A 344 28.50 -2.82 0.53
N THR A 345 27.70 -1.87 0.02
CA THR A 345 27.70 -0.49 0.50
C THR A 345 26.48 -0.25 1.39
N ILE A 346 26.63 0.56 2.42
CA ILE A 346 25.52 1.03 3.24
C ILE A 346 24.61 1.88 2.37
N HIS A 347 23.31 1.61 2.44
CA HIS A 347 22.27 2.51 1.96
C HIS A 347 21.81 3.41 3.10
N GLY A 348 21.43 2.82 4.25
CA GLY A 348 21.12 3.61 5.44
C GLY A 348 20.70 2.84 6.69
N ILE A 349 20.44 3.62 7.76
CA ILE A 349 19.91 3.14 9.04
C ILE A 349 18.56 3.80 9.26
N TRP A 350 17.48 3.01 9.21
CA TRP A 350 16.13 3.56 9.15
C TRP A 350 15.36 3.21 10.42
N PRO A 351 15.16 4.17 11.35
CA PRO A 351 14.12 4.07 12.35
C PRO A 351 12.79 3.73 11.68
N SER A 352 12.25 2.58 12.03
CA SER A 352 11.09 1.98 11.39
C SER A 352 10.10 1.49 12.45
N LYS A 353 8.80 1.59 12.20
CA LYS A 353 7.80 0.84 12.96
C LYS A 353 7.75 -0.60 12.47
N ILE A 354 7.44 -1.54 13.35
CA ILE A 354 7.33 -2.93 12.91
C ILE A 354 6.12 -3.06 11.99
N GLY A 355 6.35 -3.50 10.76
CA GLY A 355 5.31 -3.53 9.74
C GLY A 355 4.91 -2.13 9.27
N SER A 356 5.86 -1.19 9.15
CA SER A 356 5.81 -0.07 8.21
C SER A 356 7.22 0.50 7.97
N PHE A 357 7.39 1.36 6.97
CA PHE A 357 8.61 2.18 6.88
C PHE A 357 8.38 3.52 7.57
N GLY A 358 9.45 4.10 8.12
CA GLY A 358 9.38 5.38 8.82
C GLY A 358 9.13 5.24 10.32
N PRO A 359 9.21 6.34 11.08
CA PRO A 359 8.98 7.72 10.66
C PRO A 359 10.12 8.29 9.82
N ALA A 360 9.83 9.36 9.07
CA ALA A 360 10.80 10.04 8.23
C ALA A 360 10.72 11.55 8.45
N TYR A 361 11.84 12.25 8.23
CA TYR A 361 11.92 13.70 8.34
C TYR A 361 11.49 14.22 9.73
N CYS A 362 11.89 13.55 10.81
CA CYS A 362 11.44 13.85 12.17
C CYS A 362 11.93 15.19 12.72
N ASN A 363 12.86 15.85 12.03
CA ASN A 363 13.30 17.20 12.38
C ASN A 363 13.64 18.04 11.13
N ASN A 364 12.64 18.76 10.61
CA ASN A 364 12.75 19.64 9.43
C ASN A 364 13.56 20.92 9.67
N GLN A 365 13.98 21.19 10.90
CA GLN A 365 14.74 22.39 11.27
C GLN A 365 16.25 22.10 11.38
N THR A 366 16.66 20.83 11.32
CA THR A 366 18.08 20.46 11.41
C THR A 366 18.76 20.69 10.07
N ALA A 367 19.79 21.53 10.04
CA ALA A 367 20.69 21.62 8.90
C ALA A 367 21.70 20.47 8.94
N PHE A 368 21.95 19.83 7.80
CA PHE A 368 23.03 18.84 7.67
C PHE A 368 24.39 19.54 7.62
N SER A 369 25.36 19.08 8.42
CA SER A 369 26.72 19.62 8.45
C SER A 369 27.76 18.56 8.08
N ILE A 370 28.23 18.58 6.84
CA ILE A 370 29.28 17.63 6.39
C ILE A 370 30.56 17.70 7.25
N ASN A 371 30.90 18.88 7.78
CA ASN A 371 32.07 19.10 8.62
C ASN A 371 32.03 18.27 9.92
N SER A 372 30.83 17.88 10.38
CA SER A 372 30.70 17.00 11.55
C SER A 372 31.24 15.59 11.29
N LEU A 373 31.48 15.25 10.01
CA LEU A 373 31.91 13.94 9.53
C LEU A 373 33.38 13.92 9.09
N ASP A 374 34.13 15.03 9.17
CA ASP A 374 35.48 15.16 8.61
C ASP A 374 36.41 13.98 8.93
N THR A 375 36.33 13.47 10.16
CA THR A 375 37.18 12.36 10.63
C THR A 375 36.79 10.98 10.07
N ILE A 376 35.58 10.85 9.51
CA ILE A 376 35.03 9.59 8.97
C ILE A 376 34.66 9.66 7.49
N ILE A 377 34.82 10.81 6.82
CA ILE A 377 34.61 10.96 5.36
C ILE A 377 35.33 9.88 4.54
N PRO A 378 36.62 9.54 4.79
CA PRO A 378 37.30 8.48 4.04
C PRO A 378 36.62 7.11 4.18
N GLU A 379 36.12 6.79 5.37
CA GLU A 379 35.37 5.55 5.59
C GLU A 379 34.00 5.59 4.90
N LEU A 380 33.30 6.74 4.95
CA LEU A 380 32.01 6.92 4.30
C LEU A 380 32.12 6.81 2.78
N HIS A 381 33.16 7.37 2.16
CA HIS A 381 33.40 7.19 0.72
C HIS A 381 33.55 5.73 0.31
N ASN A 382 34.13 4.90 1.18
CA ASN A 382 34.34 3.50 0.89
C ASN A 382 33.11 2.63 1.21
N ARG A 383 32.46 2.86 2.36
CA ARG A 383 31.43 1.95 2.91
C ARG A 383 30.01 2.49 2.81
N TRP A 384 29.82 3.78 2.59
CA TRP A 384 28.51 4.43 2.39
C TRP A 384 28.55 5.26 1.11
N THR A 385 28.95 4.61 0.03
CA THR A 385 29.30 5.22 -1.24
C THR A 385 28.06 5.72 -1.97
N GLU A 386 28.14 6.95 -2.49
CA GLU A 386 27.16 7.48 -3.43
C GLU A 386 27.34 6.81 -4.81
N ILE A 387 26.61 5.72 -5.04
CA ILE A 387 26.72 4.94 -6.28
C ILE A 387 26.20 5.73 -7.49
N LYS A 388 25.15 6.54 -7.35
CA LYS A 388 24.42 7.15 -8.47
C LYS A 388 25.11 8.42 -8.97
N ALA A 389 25.61 8.39 -10.20
CA ALA A 389 26.28 9.50 -10.87
C ALA A 389 25.71 9.76 -12.29
N SER A 390 26.10 10.87 -12.91
CA SER A 390 25.64 11.22 -14.27
C SER A 390 26.74 11.90 -15.07
N LYS A 391 26.81 11.61 -16.38
CA LYS A 391 27.73 12.27 -17.33
C LYS A 391 27.38 13.74 -17.53
N THR A 392 26.11 14.11 -17.35
CA THR A 392 25.60 15.45 -17.65
C THR A 392 25.52 16.34 -16.41
N TRP A 393 25.67 15.78 -15.20
CA TRP A 393 25.67 16.53 -13.95
C TRP A 393 27.09 16.58 -13.37
N SER A 394 27.77 17.71 -13.59
CA SER A 394 29.12 17.96 -13.06
C SER A 394 29.14 18.55 -11.64
N LYS A 395 27.98 18.77 -11.01
CA LYS A 395 27.85 19.40 -9.68
C LYS A 395 26.98 18.58 -8.71
N LYS A 396 27.35 17.33 -8.42
CA LYS A 396 26.88 16.69 -7.18
C LYS A 396 27.80 17.15 -6.05
N ARG A 397 27.23 17.65 -4.95
CA ARG A 397 28.04 18.05 -3.80
C ARG A 397 28.36 16.80 -2.99
N GLU A 398 29.61 16.70 -2.53
CA GLU A 398 30.01 15.66 -1.59
C GLU A 398 29.01 15.61 -0.43
N GLY A 399 28.58 14.40 -0.05
CA GLY A 399 27.63 14.19 1.03
C GLY A 399 26.15 14.40 0.69
N ASP A 400 25.73 14.56 -0.57
CA ASP A 400 24.29 14.64 -0.90
C ASP A 400 23.51 13.38 -0.45
N LEU A 401 24.07 12.18 -0.62
CA LEU A 401 23.51 10.93 -0.05
C LEU A 401 23.43 11.00 1.48
N TRP A 402 24.52 11.33 2.15
CA TRP A 402 24.57 11.36 3.62
C TRP A 402 23.60 12.41 4.17
N LYS A 403 23.49 13.56 3.51
CA LYS A 403 22.48 14.57 3.80
C LYS A 403 21.07 13.99 3.68
N HIS A 404 20.77 13.27 2.60
CA HIS A 404 19.47 12.62 2.43
C HIS A 404 19.19 11.63 3.57
N GLU A 405 20.11 10.72 3.84
CA GLU A 405 19.97 9.69 4.87
C GLU A 405 19.84 10.29 6.27
N TRP A 406 20.61 11.33 6.60
CA TRP A 406 20.47 12.01 7.89
C TRP A 406 19.13 12.73 8.01
N ILE A 407 18.79 13.59 7.05
CA ILE A 407 17.59 14.42 7.14
C ILE A 407 16.33 13.55 7.16
N LYS A 408 16.28 12.53 6.31
CA LYS A 408 15.13 11.64 6.20
C LYS A 408 15.05 10.61 7.33
N HIS A 409 16.16 9.99 7.71
CA HIS A 409 16.16 8.85 8.64
C HIS A 409 16.88 9.14 9.95
N GLY A 410 18.11 9.68 9.90
CA GLY A 410 18.91 9.95 11.09
C GLY A 410 18.26 10.91 12.09
N THR A 411 17.52 11.92 11.61
CA THR A 411 16.78 12.86 12.49
C THR A 411 15.73 12.16 13.37
N CYS A 412 15.25 10.98 12.98
CA CYS A 412 14.31 10.17 13.74
C CYS A 412 14.98 9.33 14.83
N ALA A 413 16.28 9.03 14.67
CA ALA A 413 17.04 8.26 15.64
C ALA A 413 17.51 9.09 16.84
N LYS A 414 17.28 10.41 16.84
CA LYS A 414 17.81 11.34 17.86
C LYS A 414 17.32 11.08 19.28
N SER A 415 16.26 10.31 19.46
CA SER A 415 15.81 9.83 20.77
C SER A 415 16.77 8.83 21.41
N LEU A 416 17.67 8.22 20.64
CA LEU A 416 18.75 7.37 21.16
C LEU A 416 20.04 8.17 21.28
N SER A 417 20.60 8.24 22.49
CA SER A 417 21.87 8.91 22.77
C SER A 417 23.05 8.35 21.96
N ALA A 418 22.96 7.10 21.52
CA ALA A 418 23.94 6.46 20.66
C ALA A 418 23.88 6.92 19.19
N LEU A 419 22.80 7.59 18.76
CA LEU A 419 22.55 8.04 17.38
C LEU A 419 22.11 9.51 17.29
N ASP A 420 22.24 10.28 18.38
CA ASP A 420 21.68 11.64 18.52
C ASP A 420 22.40 12.75 17.75
N SER A 421 23.49 12.42 17.05
CA SER A 421 24.25 13.31 16.20
C SER A 421 24.59 12.66 14.86
N GLU A 422 24.86 13.50 13.85
CA GLU A 422 25.30 13.07 12.53
C GLU A 422 26.50 12.10 12.64
N PHE A 423 27.57 12.54 13.32
CA PHE A 423 28.76 11.72 13.55
C PHE A 423 28.43 10.35 14.14
N LYS A 424 27.64 10.30 15.23
CA LYS A 424 27.30 9.04 15.90
C LYS A 424 26.47 8.11 15.00
N TYR A 425 25.49 8.66 14.29
CA TYR A 425 24.64 7.91 13.37
C TYR A 425 25.45 7.29 12.21
N PHE A 426 26.28 8.09 11.55
CA PHE A 426 27.13 7.61 10.46
C PHE A 426 28.19 6.63 10.96
N LYS A 427 28.81 6.92 12.11
CA LYS A 427 29.78 6.02 12.74
C LYS A 427 29.17 4.67 13.07
N GLN A 428 27.94 4.62 13.58
CA GLN A 428 27.26 3.36 13.87
C GLN A 428 27.01 2.54 12.60
N GLY A 429 26.59 3.17 11.50
CA GLY A 429 26.42 2.48 10.21
C GLY A 429 27.74 1.89 9.70
N LEU A 430 28.83 2.66 9.81
CA LEU A 430 30.18 2.18 9.48
C LEU A 430 30.56 0.97 10.34
N ASP A 431 30.32 1.03 11.65
CA ASP A 431 30.66 -0.05 12.58
C ASP A 431 29.85 -1.32 12.30
N TRP A 432 28.56 -1.22 12.04
CA TRP A 432 27.75 -2.36 11.60
C TRP A 432 28.21 -2.93 10.26
N SER A 433 28.61 -2.10 9.29
CA SER A 433 29.15 -2.62 8.01
C SER A 433 30.49 -3.38 8.17
N LYS A 434 31.26 -3.06 9.22
CA LYS A 434 32.52 -3.76 9.55
C LYS A 434 32.25 -5.04 10.33
N GLN A 435 31.19 -5.05 11.14
CA GLN A 435 30.78 -6.20 11.93
C GLN A 435 30.02 -7.26 11.11
N TYR A 436 29.14 -6.84 10.20
CA TYR A 436 28.26 -7.71 9.43
C TYR A 436 28.66 -7.71 7.95
N VAL A 437 29.82 -8.30 7.66
CA VAL A 437 30.37 -8.39 6.30
C VAL A 437 29.59 -9.41 5.49
N LEU A 438 28.60 -8.94 4.72
CA LEU A 438 27.68 -9.79 3.98
C LEU A 438 28.39 -10.68 2.94
N THR A 439 29.45 -10.18 2.30
CA THR A 439 30.23 -10.97 1.34
C THR A 439 30.79 -12.24 1.98
N ASP A 440 31.41 -12.13 3.16
CA ASP A 440 32.01 -13.26 3.86
C ASP A 440 30.94 -14.28 4.30
N ILE A 441 29.79 -13.78 4.77
CA ILE A 441 28.66 -14.63 5.16
C ILE A 441 28.11 -15.38 3.95
N LEU A 442 27.88 -14.71 2.83
CA LEU A 442 27.37 -15.31 1.60
C LEU A 442 28.36 -16.34 1.03
N GLU A 443 29.67 -16.04 1.08
CA GLU A 443 30.72 -16.92 0.59
C GLU A 443 30.79 -18.25 1.37
N GLN A 444 30.53 -18.25 2.68
CA GLN A 444 30.43 -19.48 3.49
C GLN A 444 29.35 -20.45 2.98
N GLY A 445 28.29 -19.93 2.34
CA GLY A 445 27.25 -20.71 1.69
C GLY A 445 27.46 -20.97 0.19
N GLY A 446 28.66 -20.68 -0.33
CA GLY A 446 29.01 -20.82 -1.75
C GLY A 446 28.34 -19.78 -2.66
N ILE A 447 27.84 -18.68 -2.11
CA ILE A 447 27.14 -17.63 -2.84
C ILE A 447 28.13 -16.52 -3.16
N LYS A 448 28.52 -16.40 -4.42
CA LYS A 448 29.53 -15.45 -4.89
C LYS A 448 28.99 -14.61 -6.05
N PRO A 449 29.52 -13.41 -6.27
CA PRO A 449 29.19 -12.62 -7.45
C PRO A 449 29.49 -13.39 -8.75
N ASN A 450 28.80 -13.03 -9.83
CA ASN A 450 28.71 -13.77 -11.11
C ASN A 450 28.00 -15.14 -11.02
N GLY A 451 27.17 -15.33 -9.99
CA GLY A 451 26.34 -16.52 -9.82
C GLY A 451 24.84 -16.21 -9.84
N SER A 452 24.03 -17.26 -9.81
CA SER A 452 22.57 -17.16 -9.71
C SER A 452 22.07 -18.22 -8.72
N TYR A 453 21.33 -17.80 -7.70
CA TYR A 453 21.05 -18.64 -6.54
C TYR A 453 19.56 -18.59 -6.13
N PRO A 454 18.97 -19.70 -5.70
CA PRO A 454 17.66 -19.68 -5.07
C PRO A 454 17.59 -18.75 -3.85
N VAL A 455 16.52 -17.95 -3.71
CA VAL A 455 16.37 -17.01 -2.58
C VAL A 455 16.42 -17.71 -1.21
N ASN A 456 15.94 -18.95 -1.12
CA ASN A 456 16.01 -19.74 0.11
C ASN A 456 17.45 -20.07 0.51
N GLN A 457 18.34 -20.34 -0.45
CA GLN A 457 19.76 -20.56 -0.19
C GLN A 457 20.39 -19.27 0.35
N ILE A 458 20.17 -18.13 -0.32
CA ILE A 458 20.67 -16.82 0.12
C ILE A 458 20.20 -16.51 1.55
N TRP A 459 18.91 -16.65 1.81
CA TRP A 459 18.35 -16.37 3.12
C TRP A 459 18.84 -17.31 4.21
N HIS A 460 18.94 -18.62 3.95
CA HIS A 460 19.45 -19.57 4.92
C HIS A 460 20.92 -19.33 5.25
N THR A 461 21.75 -19.02 4.26
CA THR A 461 23.16 -18.65 4.45
C THR A 461 23.27 -17.41 5.34
N LEU A 462 22.53 -16.34 5.02
CA LEU A 462 22.53 -15.12 5.82
C LEU A 462 22.00 -15.37 7.24
N ARG A 463 20.87 -16.06 7.39
CA ARG A 463 20.29 -16.39 8.70
C ARG A 463 21.25 -17.19 9.57
N THR A 464 21.97 -18.13 8.98
CA THR A 464 22.95 -18.96 9.71
C THR A 464 24.13 -18.13 10.18
N GLY A 465 24.69 -17.28 9.31
CA GLY A 465 25.82 -16.42 9.67
C GLY A 465 25.47 -15.29 10.64
N LEU A 466 24.24 -14.77 10.57
CA LEU A 466 23.78 -13.66 11.42
C LEU A 466 23.16 -14.12 12.74
N GLY A 467 22.66 -15.37 12.81
CA GLY A 467 21.87 -15.87 13.94
C GLY A 467 20.48 -15.23 14.07
N LYS A 468 20.08 -14.39 13.10
CA LYS A 468 18.81 -13.65 13.03
C LYS A 468 18.27 -13.65 11.61
N ASN A 469 16.97 -13.41 11.46
CA ASN A 469 16.30 -13.36 10.16
C ASN A 469 16.54 -12.01 9.47
N PRO A 470 17.28 -11.96 8.35
CA PRO A 470 17.37 -10.76 7.52
C PRO A 470 16.17 -10.65 6.57
N HIS A 471 16.02 -9.48 5.97
CA HIS A 471 15.17 -9.28 4.79
C HIS A 471 16.04 -9.12 3.55
N ILE A 472 15.63 -9.73 2.44
CA ILE A 472 16.33 -9.66 1.14
C ILE A 472 15.44 -8.92 0.15
N ASP A 473 15.98 -7.90 -0.49
CA ASP A 473 15.31 -7.12 -1.53
C ASP A 473 15.95 -7.43 -2.89
N CYS A 474 15.11 -7.64 -3.91
CA CYS A 474 15.48 -7.89 -5.28
C CYS A 474 14.95 -6.79 -6.20
N PHE A 475 15.81 -6.38 -7.12
CA PHE A 475 15.43 -5.59 -8.29
C PHE A 475 14.97 -6.51 -9.42
N TYR A 476 13.97 -6.08 -10.17
CA TYR A 476 13.49 -6.77 -11.37
C TYR A 476 13.77 -5.93 -12.61
N GLU A 477 14.52 -6.49 -13.54
CA GLU A 477 14.77 -5.82 -14.81
C GLU A 477 13.51 -5.79 -15.69
N SER A 478 13.20 -4.59 -16.19
CA SER A 478 12.05 -4.38 -17.07
C SER A 478 12.23 -5.15 -18.39
N GLY A 479 11.16 -5.75 -18.89
CA GLY A 479 11.15 -6.55 -20.13
C GLY A 479 11.53 -8.02 -19.94
N THR A 480 12.61 -8.32 -19.23
CA THR A 480 13.04 -9.71 -18.98
C THR A 480 12.42 -10.31 -17.70
N ASN A 481 12.00 -9.46 -16.77
CA ASN A 481 11.55 -9.85 -15.43
C ASN A 481 12.60 -10.73 -14.71
N THR A 482 13.88 -10.40 -14.94
CA THR A 482 15.04 -11.07 -14.37
C THR A 482 15.31 -10.48 -12.99
N PRO A 483 15.33 -11.31 -11.92
CA PRO A 483 15.59 -10.83 -10.57
C PRO A 483 17.09 -10.73 -10.28
N TYR A 484 17.49 -9.64 -9.64
CA TYR A 484 18.85 -9.38 -9.17
C TYR A 484 18.79 -9.05 -7.68
N ILE A 485 19.73 -9.58 -6.89
CA ILE A 485 19.81 -9.22 -5.47
C ILE A 485 20.23 -7.75 -5.36
N ASP A 486 19.41 -6.92 -4.73
CA ASP A 486 19.63 -5.47 -4.64
C ASP A 486 20.09 -5.06 -3.24
N GLU A 487 19.32 -5.47 -2.22
CA GLU A 487 19.62 -5.12 -0.83
C GLU A 487 19.50 -6.30 0.13
N VAL A 488 20.27 -6.24 1.21
CA VAL A 488 20.07 -7.06 2.41
C VAL A 488 19.89 -6.12 3.60
N ARG A 489 18.81 -6.33 4.34
CA ARG A 489 18.42 -5.52 5.49
C ARG A 489 18.57 -6.33 6.78
N LEU A 490 19.30 -5.76 7.72
CA LEU A 490 19.49 -6.26 9.09
C LEU A 490 18.67 -5.39 10.04
N CYS A 491 18.18 -5.95 11.14
CA CYS A 491 17.32 -5.23 12.08
C CYS A 491 17.93 -5.20 13.47
N PHE A 492 17.81 -4.05 14.14
CA PHE A 492 18.33 -3.83 15.48
C PHE A 492 17.26 -3.22 16.37
N ASP A 493 17.23 -3.64 17.63
CA ASP A 493 16.38 -2.98 18.62
C ASP A 493 16.98 -1.62 19.06
N LYS A 494 16.27 -0.92 19.95
CA LYS A 494 16.69 0.38 20.49
C LYS A 494 17.97 0.32 21.34
N THR A 495 18.43 -0.87 21.71
CA THR A 495 19.72 -1.09 22.39
C THR A 495 20.87 -1.33 21.41
N LEU A 496 20.59 -1.25 20.10
CA LEU A 496 21.52 -1.57 19.01
C LEU A 496 21.90 -3.05 18.94
N SER A 497 21.09 -3.93 19.52
CA SER A 497 21.27 -5.37 19.45
C SER A 497 20.57 -5.96 18.23
N LEU A 498 21.22 -6.90 17.53
CA LEU A 498 20.66 -7.54 16.34
C LEU A 498 19.42 -8.36 16.69
N VAL A 499 18.33 -8.14 15.97
CA VAL A 499 17.04 -8.81 16.11
C VAL A 499 16.52 -9.28 14.76
N ASP A 500 15.48 -10.11 14.77
CA ASP A 500 14.82 -10.56 13.56
C ASP A 500 14.08 -9.41 12.88
N CYS A 501 14.20 -9.29 11.55
CA CYS A 501 13.47 -8.28 10.77
C CYS A 501 11.97 -8.58 10.62
N ASP A 502 11.52 -9.75 11.07
CA ASP A 502 10.14 -10.21 10.99
C ASP A 502 9.57 -10.63 12.36
N PRO A 503 9.57 -9.75 13.39
CA PRO A 503 9.31 -10.13 14.79
C PRO A 503 7.88 -10.68 15.04
N PHE A 504 6.94 -10.48 14.11
CA PHE A 504 5.59 -11.05 14.16
C PHE A 504 5.41 -12.36 13.36
N ARG A 505 6.41 -12.76 12.56
CA ARG A 505 6.42 -14.07 11.88
C ARG A 505 6.85 -15.15 12.85
N ARG A 506 5.93 -15.57 13.72
CA ARG A 506 6.13 -16.75 14.57
C ARG A 506 6.23 -17.99 13.66
N ASN A 507 7.42 -18.57 13.56
CA ASN A 507 7.71 -19.84 12.89
C ASN A 507 7.39 -19.91 11.39
N SER A 508 8.02 -19.09 10.55
CA SER A 508 8.17 -19.41 9.13
C SER A 508 9.62 -19.68 8.78
N ASN A 509 9.94 -20.91 8.33
CA ASN A 509 11.20 -21.22 7.63
C ASN A 509 11.24 -20.60 6.22
N LYS A 510 10.72 -19.38 6.06
CA LYS A 510 10.61 -18.68 4.79
C LYS A 510 11.13 -17.25 4.93
N PRO A 511 11.92 -16.75 3.97
CA PRO A 511 12.38 -15.36 3.96
C PRO A 511 11.23 -14.36 3.98
N SER A 512 11.46 -13.24 4.69
CA SER A 512 10.81 -11.96 4.38
C SER A 512 11.55 -11.37 3.18
N THR A 513 10.90 -11.28 2.02
CA THR A 513 11.54 -10.86 0.77
C THR A 513 10.51 -10.47 -0.30
N ASN A 514 10.90 -9.61 -1.22
CA ASN A 514 10.17 -9.35 -2.47
C ASN A 514 10.68 -10.24 -3.63
N CYS A 515 11.72 -11.03 -3.42
CA CYS A 515 12.35 -11.88 -4.43
C CYS A 515 11.48 -13.10 -4.78
N PRO A 516 11.57 -13.62 -6.02
CA PRO A 516 10.82 -14.80 -6.43
C PRO A 516 11.37 -16.08 -5.79
N PHE A 517 10.48 -16.98 -5.39
CA PHE A 517 10.83 -18.32 -4.90
C PHE A 517 11.03 -19.36 -6.00
N ASN A 518 10.52 -19.08 -7.19
CA ASN A 518 10.50 -19.99 -8.34
C ASN A 518 11.57 -19.67 -9.39
N LYS A 519 12.44 -18.69 -9.12
CA LYS A 519 13.56 -18.30 -9.99
C LYS A 519 14.83 -18.14 -9.17
N ASN A 520 15.97 -18.35 -9.81
CA ASN A 520 17.24 -17.99 -9.22
C ASN A 520 17.44 -16.48 -9.29
N ILE A 521 18.05 -15.92 -8.25
CA ILE A 521 18.37 -14.51 -8.09
C ILE A 521 19.79 -14.30 -8.57
N ASN A 522 19.97 -13.39 -9.53
CA ASN A 522 21.27 -13.08 -10.07
C ASN A 522 22.07 -12.21 -9.10
N TYR A 523 23.30 -12.61 -8.85
CA TYR A 523 24.25 -11.87 -8.03
C TYR A 523 25.35 -11.33 -8.93
N LEU A 524 25.19 -10.09 -9.42
CA LEU A 524 26.11 -9.50 -10.41
C LEU A 524 27.54 -9.41 -9.85
N GLY A 525 28.55 -9.80 -10.62
CA GLY A 525 29.93 -9.48 -10.30
C GLY A 525 30.38 -8.17 -10.91
N ALA A 526 31.64 -7.81 -10.62
CA ALA A 526 32.36 -6.78 -11.33
C ALA A 526 32.56 -7.23 -12.79
N VAL A 527 31.59 -6.95 -13.65
CA VAL A 527 31.81 -7.04 -15.10
C VAL A 527 32.56 -5.77 -15.48
N PHE A 528 33.86 -5.93 -15.77
CA PHE A 528 34.70 -4.88 -16.34
C PHE A 528 34.43 -4.71 -17.82
#